data_AF-A0A950Y9K0-F1
#
_entry.id   AF-A0A950Y9K0-F1
#
_cell.length_a   1.000
_cell.length_b   1.000
_cell.length_c   1.000
_cell.angle_alpha   90.00
_cell.angle_beta   90.00
_cell.angle_gamma   90.00
#
_symmetry.space_group_name_H-M   'P 1'
#
loop_
_entity.id
_entity.type
_entity.pdbx_description
1 polymer ?
#
loop_
_entity_poly.entity_id
_entity_poly.type
_entity_poly.pdbx_seq_one_letter_code
_entity_poly.pdbx_strand_id
1 'polypeptide(L)' 'MASERQIHVGGVPIGGGAPVAVQTMTKTETADLKATMDQIRRVAEAGADIVRVAVPREKDVEALKTIVADSPIP' A
#
# COMPACT_ATOMS: atom_id res chain seq x y z
N MET A 1 10.38 -15.43 19.14
CA MET A 1 9.02 -15.19 19.67
C MET A 1 8.41 -14.04 18.88
N ALA A 2 7.09 -14.03 18.67
CA ALA A 2 6.44 -12.91 18.01
C ALA A 2 6.61 -11.63 18.84
N SER A 3 6.57 -10.46 18.19
CA SER A 3 6.57 -9.16 18.87
C SER A 3 5.42 -9.10 19.88
N GLU A 4 5.67 -8.63 21.10
CA GLU A 4 4.61 -8.37 22.09
C GLU A 4 3.71 -7.19 21.69
N ARG A 5 4.19 -6.31 20.79
CA ARG A 5 3.43 -5.18 20.27
C ARG A 5 2.77 -5.54 18.95
N GLN A 6 1.49 -5.17 18.82
CA GLN A 6 0.71 -5.20 17.58
C GLN A 6 0.32 -3.78 17.18
N ILE A 7 0.43 -3.49 15.88
CA ILE A 7 -0.05 -2.24 15.26
C ILE A 7 -0.99 -2.57 14.10
N HIS A 8 -1.66 -1.56 13.56
CA HIS A 8 -2.47 -1.68 12.36
C HIS A 8 -1.97 -0.72 11.28
N VAL A 9 -1.84 -1.22 10.06
CA VAL A 9 -1.64 -0.40 8.85
C VAL A 9 -2.95 -0.49 8.07
N GLY A 10 -3.76 0.56 8.11
CA GLY A 10 -5.17 0.47 7.72
C GLY A 10 -5.88 -0.63 8.51
N GLY A 11 -6.42 -1.63 7.82
CA GLY A 11 -7.05 -2.81 8.44
C GLY A 11 -6.11 -4.00 8.69
N VAL A 12 -4.83 -3.92 8.32
CA VAL A 12 -3.90 -5.06 8.37
C VAL A 12 -3.15 -5.07 9.71
N PRO A 13 -3.28 -6.14 10.54
CA PRO A 13 -2.56 -6.26 11.80
C PRO A 13 -1.10 -6.69 11.56
N ILE A 14 -0.15 -6.01 12.22
CA ILE A 14 1.28 -6.29 12.13
C ILE A 14 1.86 -6.52 13.53
N GLY A 15 2.59 -7.63 13.72
CA GLY A 15 3.14 -8.03 15.02
C GLY A 15 2.11 -8.75 15.89
N GLY A 16 2.38 -8.95 17.19
CA GLY A 16 1.43 -9.57 18.12
C GLY A 16 1.09 -11.04 17.87
N GLY A 17 1.78 -11.73 16.97
CA GLY A 17 1.42 -13.08 16.53
C GLY A 17 0.44 -13.11 15.34
N ALA A 18 0.12 -11.96 14.74
CA ALA A 18 -0.58 -11.92 13.46
C ALA A 18 0.22 -12.61 12.34
N PRO A 19 -0.44 -13.10 11.27
CA PRO A 19 0.24 -13.61 10.09
C PRO A 19 1.24 -12.60 9.52
N VAL A 20 2.30 -13.10 8.87
CA VAL A 20 3.27 -12.24 8.19
C VAL A 20 2.59 -11.59 6.98
N ALA A 21 2.40 -10.27 7.03
CA ALA A 21 1.83 -9.50 5.92
C ALA A 21 2.82 -9.38 4.75
N VAL A 22 2.32 -9.53 3.53
CA VAL A 22 3.06 -9.36 2.28
C VAL A 22 2.93 -7.93 1.81
N GLN A 23 4.04 -7.21 1.75
CA GLN A 23 4.10 -5.85 1.24
C GLN A 23 4.90 -5.78 -0.08
N THR A 24 4.46 -4.93 -1.01
CA THR A 24 5.21 -4.58 -2.21
C THR A 24 5.29 -3.07 -2.43
N MET A 25 5.92 -2.63 -3.53
CA MET A 25 6.01 -1.23 -3.92
C MET A 25 5.73 -1.06 -5.41
N THR A 26 4.98 -0.02 -5.77
CA THR A 26 4.75 0.33 -7.17
C THR A 26 6.06 0.76 -7.86
N LYS A 27 6.08 0.67 -9.19
CA LYS A 27 7.21 1.11 -10.03
C LYS A 27 6.82 2.24 -10.99
N THR A 28 5.54 2.57 -11.06
CA THR A 28 5.01 3.68 -11.85
C THR A 28 5.35 5.02 -11.22
N GLU A 29 5.25 6.08 -12.03
CA GLU A 29 5.25 7.44 -11.52
C GLU A 29 3.95 7.69 -10.75
N THR A 30 4.03 8.00 -9.46
CA THR A 30 2.85 8.12 -8.57
C THR A 30 1.82 9.14 -9.08
N ALA A 31 2.29 10.25 -9.66
CA ALA A 31 1.41 11.23 -10.30
C ALA A 31 0.66 10.73 -11.55
N ASP A 32 1.10 9.62 -12.17
CA ASP A 32 0.30 8.89 -13.15
C ASP A 32 -0.70 7.99 -12.42
N LEU A 33 -1.87 8.57 -12.13
CA LEU A 33 -2.95 7.91 -11.41
C LEU A 33 -3.40 6.62 -12.09
N LYS A 34 -3.52 6.63 -13.42
CA LYS A 34 -4.00 5.46 -14.14
C LYS A 34 -3.00 4.31 -14.01
N ALA A 35 -1.74 4.55 -14.33
CA ALA A 35 -0.71 3.51 -14.27
C ALA A 35 -0.53 2.99 -12.83
N THR A 36 -0.54 3.89 -11.85
CA THR A 36 -0.36 3.53 -10.43
C THR A 36 -1.54 2.72 -9.89
N MET A 37 -2.78 3.15 -10.15
CA MET A 37 -3.97 2.40 -9.73
C MET A 37 -4.10 1.05 -10.43
N ASP A 38 -3.77 0.97 -11.72
CA ASP A 38 -3.75 -0.30 -12.46
C ASP A 38 -2.68 -1.27 -11.89
N GLN A 39 -1.54 -0.77 -11.41
CA GLN A 39 -0.55 -1.60 -10.71
C GLN A 39 -1.03 -2.01 -9.32
N ILE A 40 -1.60 -1.09 -8.54
CA ILE A 40 -2.13 -1.36 -7.19
C ILE A 40 -3.17 -2.49 -7.22
N ARG A 41 -4.15 -2.42 -8.15
CA ARG A 41 -5.17 -3.45 -8.29
C ARG A 41 -4.57 -4.82 -8.62
N ARG A 42 -3.60 -4.87 -9.54
CA ARG A 42 -2.91 -6.12 -9.91
C ARG A 42 -2.16 -6.75 -8.73
N VAL A 43 -1.48 -5.95 -7.91
CA VAL A 43 -0.76 -6.51 -6.75
C VAL A 43 -1.69 -6.93 -5.62
N ALA A 44 -2.82 -6.23 -5.44
CA ALA A 44 -3.87 -6.64 -4.53
C ALA A 44 -4.51 -7.97 -4.98
N GLU A 45 -4.85 -8.10 -6.27
CA GLU A 45 -5.35 -9.35 -6.86
C GLU A 45 -4.35 -10.51 -6.73
N ALA A 46 -3.04 -10.21 -6.76
CA ALA A 46 -1.97 -11.19 -6.54
C ALA A 46 -1.76 -11.56 -5.05
N GLY A 47 -2.47 -10.92 -4.12
CA GLY A 47 -2.43 -11.23 -2.69
C GLY A 47 -1.46 -10.37 -1.86
N ALA A 48 -1.07 -9.19 -2.34
CA ALA A 48 -0.38 -8.23 -1.48
C ALA A 48 -1.36 -7.65 -0.44
N ASP A 49 -0.93 -7.61 0.83
CA ASP A 49 -1.71 -7.03 1.93
C ASP A 49 -1.53 -5.50 2.01
N ILE A 50 -0.35 -5.00 1.63
CA ILE A 50 0.03 -3.58 1.73
C ILE A 50 0.80 -3.17 0.47
N VAL A 51 0.57 -1.96 -0.04
CA VAL A 51 1.31 -1.38 -1.16
C VAL A 51 1.95 -0.04 -0.80
N ARG A 52 3.25 0.08 -1.09
CA ARG A 52 3.98 1.33 -0.96
C ARG A 52 4.03 2.08 -2.29
N VAL A 53 3.80 3.39 -2.27
CA VAL A 53 4.02 4.30 -3.40
C VAL A 53 5.15 5.30 -3.08
N ALA A 54 5.88 5.76 -4.10
CA ALA A 54 6.93 6.77 -3.92
C ALA A 54 6.31 8.18 -3.91
N VAL A 55 6.80 9.09 -3.06
CA VAL A 55 6.31 10.49 -3.02
C VAL A 55 7.48 11.49 -3.04
N PRO A 56 8.28 11.53 -4.12
CA PRO A 56 9.47 12.39 -4.16
C PRO A 56 9.18 13.86 -4.50
N ARG A 57 8.01 14.19 -5.07
CA ARG A 57 7.67 15.55 -5.55
C ARG A 57 6.25 15.93 -5.16
N GLU A 58 5.95 17.23 -5.16
CA GLU A 58 4.62 17.75 -4.79
C GLU A 58 3.47 17.15 -5.62
N LYS A 59 3.66 16.96 -6.94
CA LYS A 59 2.64 16.33 -7.78
C LYS A 59 2.28 14.90 -7.36
N ASP A 60 3.21 14.19 -6.72
CA ASP A 60 2.97 12.84 -6.21
C ASP A 60 2.13 12.90 -4.92
N VAL A 61 2.26 13.98 -4.13
CA VAL A 61 1.43 14.23 -2.93
C VAL A 61 -0.03 14.48 -3.33
N GLU A 62 -0.25 15.30 -4.36
CA GLU A 62 -1.62 15.60 -4.82
C GLU A 62 -2.35 14.35 -5.33
N ALA A 63 -1.63 13.41 -5.95
CA ALA A 63 -2.17 12.13 -6.40
C ALA A 63 -2.62 11.23 -5.24
N LEU A 64 -2.03 11.36 -4.04
CA LEU A 64 -2.37 10.51 -2.90
C LEU A 64 -3.84 10.60 -2.53
N LYS A 65 -4.48 11.77 -2.64
CA LYS A 65 -5.90 11.96 -2.28
C LYS A 65 -6.81 10.97 -3.03
N THR A 66 -6.53 10.76 -4.31
CA THR A 66 -7.26 9.79 -5.14
C THR A 66 -6.80 8.37 -4.86
N ILE A 67 -5.48 8.13 -4.80
CA ILE A 67 -4.93 6.79 -4.60
C ILE A 67 -5.45 6.16 -3.30
N VAL A 68 -5.43 6.88 -2.18
CA VAL A 68 -5.86 6.35 -0.88
C VAL A 68 -7.37 6.13 -0.79
N ALA A 69 -8.16 6.89 -1.56
CA ALA A 69 -9.61 6.74 -1.59
C ALA A 69 -10.03 5.51 -2.40
N ASP A 70 -9.30 5.20 -3.48
CA ASP A 70 -9.68 4.17 -4.45
C ASP A 70 -8.90 2.85 -4.29
N SER A 71 -7.81 2.84 -3.50
CA SER A 71 -6.99 1.64 -3.31
C SER A 71 -7.76 0.56 -2.54
N PRO A 72 -7.74 -0.70 -3.00
CA PRO A 72 -8.37 -1.82 -2.28
C PRO A 72 -7.55 -2.29 -1.07
N ILE A 73 -6.29 -1.86 -0.95
CA ILE A 73 -5.36 -2.24 0.12
C ILE A 73 -4.65 -1.01 0.69
N PRO A 74 -4.21 -1.04 1.97
CA PRO A 74 -3.43 0.03 2.60
C PRO A 74 -2.10 0.34 1.91
#